data_AF-A0A9J5Z436-F1
#
_entry.id   AF-A0A9J5Z436-F1
#
_cell.length_a   1.000
_cell.length_b   1.000
_cell.length_c   1.000
_cell.angle_alpha   90.00
_cell.angle_beta   90.00
_cell.angle_gamma   90.00
#
_symmetry.space_group_name_H-M   'P 1'
#
loop_
_entity.id
_entity.type
_entity.pdbx_description
1 polymer ?
#
loop_
_entity_poly.entity_id
_entity_poly.type
_entity_poly.pdbx_seq_one_letter_code
_entity_poly.pdbx_strand_id
1 'polypeptide(L)'
;MTSVEELENQCLPISKLKKYATKWVIKVLVIRRSLTKEYKNVNGEGIRWQLIFVDKESLMIMSLTQGTKMQTTLFNKDVHAWNNSF
;
A
#
# COMPACT_ATOMS: atom_id res chain seq x y z
N MET A 1 -4.37 -14.45 -15.81
CA MET A 1 -3.93 -13.08 -15.47
C MET A 1 -5.20 -12.25 -15.38
N THR A 2 -5.50 -11.68 -14.23
CA THR A 2 -6.65 -10.75 -14.07
C THR A 2 -6.31 -9.47 -14.84
N SER A 3 -7.22 -8.99 -15.68
CA SER A 3 -6.97 -7.77 -16.47
C SER A 3 -6.97 -6.53 -15.57
N VAL A 4 -6.38 -5.43 -16.05
CA VAL A 4 -6.41 -4.16 -15.30
C VAL A 4 -7.85 -3.68 -15.10
N GLU A 5 -8.71 -3.80 -16.11
CA GLU A 5 -10.14 -3.45 -16.03
C GLU A 5 -10.88 -4.29 -14.97
N GLU A 6 -10.61 -5.60 -14.90
CA GLU A 6 -11.19 -6.48 -13.87
C GLU A 6 -10.74 -6.08 -12.46
N LEU A 7 -9.50 -5.60 -12.30
CA LEU A 7 -8.99 -5.10 -11.03
C LEU A 7 -9.61 -3.75 -10.66
N GLU A 8 -9.78 -2.85 -11.64
CA GLU A 8 -10.43 -1.56 -11.42
C GLU A 8 -11.87 -1.71 -10.95
N ASN A 9 -12.62 -2.66 -11.52
CA ASN A 9 -13.99 -2.96 -11.11
C ASN A 9 -14.08 -3.60 -9.70
N GLN A 10 -13.00 -4.17 -9.19
CA GLN A 10 -12.91 -4.76 -7.84
C GLN A 10 -12.34 -3.79 -6.79
N CYS A 11 -12.00 -2.56 -7.19
CA CYS A 11 -11.37 -1.60 -6.29
C CYS A 11 -12.33 -1.13 -5.19
N LEU A 12 -11.83 -1.14 -3.95
CA LEU A 12 -12.50 -0.57 -2.79
C LEU A 12 -11.70 0.64 -2.28
N PRO A 13 -12.37 1.67 -1.72
CA PRO A 13 -11.67 2.70 -0.97
C PRO A 13 -11.06 2.13 0.31
N ILE A 14 -9.98 2.76 0.79
CA ILE A 14 -9.25 2.28 1.96
C ILE A 14 -10.16 2.26 3.21
N SER A 15 -11.07 3.23 3.32
CA SER A 15 -12.03 3.35 4.42
C SER A 15 -13.02 2.17 4.53
N LYS A 16 -13.25 1.43 3.42
CA LYS A 16 -14.16 0.27 3.39
C LYS A 16 -13.43 -1.05 3.59
N LEU A 17 -12.11 -1.05 3.78
CA LEU A 17 -11.35 -2.26 4.04
C LEU A 17 -11.72 -2.86 5.39
N LYS A 18 -12.06 -4.15 5.41
CA LYS A 18 -12.32 -4.89 6.65
C LYS A 18 -11.01 -5.46 7.18
N LYS A 19 -10.75 -5.30 8.48
CA LYS A 19 -9.51 -5.75 9.17
C LYS A 19 -9.14 -7.21 8.92
N TYR A 20 -10.13 -8.08 8.77
CA TYR A 20 -9.94 -9.52 8.61
C TYR A 20 -10.25 -10.02 7.19
N ALA A 21 -10.46 -9.12 6.23
CA ALA A 21 -10.63 -9.52 4.84
C ALA A 21 -9.29 -10.00 4.29
N THR A 22 -9.28 -11.20 3.71
CA THR A 22 -8.10 -11.83 3.12
C THR A 22 -7.84 -11.40 1.68
N LYS A 23 -8.86 -10.86 0.99
CA LYS A 23 -8.77 -10.41 -0.40
C LYS A 23 -9.47 -9.07 -0.57
N TRP A 24 -8.77 -8.12 -1.17
CA TRP A 24 -9.27 -6.82 -1.58
C TRP A 24 -8.31 -6.25 -2.63
N VAL A 25 -8.82 -5.31 -3.42
CA VAL A 25 -8.04 -4.54 -4.40
C VAL A 25 -8.27 -3.08 -4.09
N ILE A 26 -7.20 -2.28 -4.11
CA ILE A 26 -7.27 -0.83 -3.88
C ILE A 26 -6.52 -0.09 -4.98
N LYS A 27 -7.04 1.09 -5.34
CA LYS A 27 -6.39 2.02 -6.27
C LYS A 27 -5.88 3.21 -5.48
N VAL A 28 -4.56 3.32 -5.40
CA VAL A 28 -3.89 4.27 -4.50
C VAL A 28 -2.78 5.05 -5.19
N LEU A 29 -2.51 6.23 -4.67
CA LEU A 29 -1.34 7.03 -4.98
C LEU A 29 -0.34 6.90 -3.83
N VAL A 30 0.90 6.52 -4.13
CA VAL A 30 1.97 6.49 -3.13
C VAL A 30 2.48 7.92 -2.93
N ILE A 31 2.32 8.45 -1.72
CA ILE A 31 2.66 9.85 -1.40
C ILE A 31 3.98 9.98 -0.63
N ARG A 32 4.42 8.93 0.06
CA ARG A 32 5.70 8.94 0.78
C ARG A 32 6.35 7.57 0.74
N ARG A 33 7.65 7.58 0.49
CA ARG A 33 8.53 6.42 0.57
C ARG A 33 9.60 6.71 1.62
N SER A 34 9.79 5.79 2.56
CA SER A 34 10.92 5.85 3.48
C SER A 34 12.18 5.27 2.84
N LEU A 35 13.34 5.47 3.46
CA LEU A 35 14.52 4.68 3.15
C LEU A 35 14.33 3.26 3.67
N THR A 36 14.83 2.27 2.92
CA THR A 36 14.93 0.90 3.40
C THR A 36 15.84 0.88 4.64
N LYS A 37 15.37 0.24 5.71
CA LYS A 37 16.11 0.12 6.97
C LYS A 37 16.37 -1.33 7.30
N GLU A 38 17.61 -1.63 7.62
CA GLU A 38 18.00 -2.91 8.20
C GLU A 38 17.61 -2.96 9.68
N TYR A 39 17.31 -4.15 10.18
CA TYR A 39 17.09 -4.41 11.59
C TYR A 39 17.78 -5.72 11.99
N LYS A 40 18.21 -5.80 13.26
CA LYS A 40 18.78 -7.00 13.85
C LYS A 40 18.29 -7.15 15.28
N ASN A 41 17.72 -8.29 15.61
CA ASN A 41 17.19 -8.61 16.94
C ASN A 41 17.39 -10.11 17.27
N VAL A 42 16.84 -10.56 18.41
CA VAL A 42 16.93 -11.96 18.86
C VAL A 42 16.35 -12.98 17.87
N ASN A 43 15.43 -12.54 17.02
CA ASN A 43 14.79 -13.37 15.99
C ASN A 43 15.50 -13.30 14.63
N GLY A 44 16.65 -12.62 14.55
CA GLY A 44 17.48 -12.51 13.36
C GLY A 44 17.59 -11.09 12.80
N GLU A 45 18.08 -11.02 11.57
CA GLU A 45 18.27 -9.78 10.83
C GLU A 45 17.40 -9.73 9.58
N GLY A 46 17.13 -8.53 9.10
CA GLY A 46 16.27 -8.32 7.94
C GLY A 46 16.17 -6.87 7.53
N ILE A 47 15.36 -6.63 6.52
CA ILE A 47 15.13 -5.29 5.98
C ILE A 47 13.65 -4.95 6.01
N ARG A 48 13.34 -3.67 6.22
CA ARG A 48 11.98 -3.15 6.16
C ARG A 48 11.92 -1.88 5.33
N TRP A 49 10.79 -1.69 4.67
CA TRP A 49 10.51 -0.49 3.89
C TRP A 49 9.09 -0.02 4.15
N GLN A 50 8.94 1.25 4.54
CA GLN A 50 7.63 1.84 4.82
C GLN A 50 7.17 2.72 3.66
N LEU A 51 5.89 2.55 3.31
CA LEU A 51 5.20 3.32 2.28
C LEU A 51 3.95 3.94 2.90
N ILE A 52 3.63 5.16 2.47
CA ILE A 52 2.36 5.81 2.77
C ILE A 52 1.66 6.08 1.45
N PHE A 53 0.41 5.65 1.37
CA PHE A 53 -0.43 5.85 0.21
C PHE A 53 -1.81 6.41 0.60
N VAL A 54 -2.46 7.02 -0.37
CA VAL A 54 -3.80 7.61 -0.27
C VAL A 54 -4.69 7.05 -1.38
N ASP A 55 -5.96 6.81 -1.10
CA ASP A 55 -6.90 6.35 -2.12
C ASP A 55 -7.27 7.45 -3.13
N LYS A 56 -7.47 7.04 -4.39
CA LYS A 56 -7.69 7.96 -5.51
C LYS A 56 -9.11 8.54 -5.53
N GLU A 57 -10.10 7.82 -4.99
CA GLU A 57 -11.50 8.28 -4.93
C GLU A 57 -11.63 9.64 -4.22
N SER A 58 -10.83 9.87 -3.18
CA SER A 58 -10.81 11.13 -2.44
C SER A 58 -9.94 12.23 -3.05
N LEU A 59 -9.16 11.95 -4.09
CA LEU A 59 -8.42 12.98 -4.83
C LEU A 59 -9.27 13.62 -5.94
N MET A 60 -10.33 12.96 -6.41
CA MET A 60 -11.24 13.50 -7.44
C MET A 60 -12.38 14.35 -6.89
N ILE A 61 -12.70 14.26 -5.60
CA ILE A 61 -13.63 15.19 -4.94
C ILE A 61 -12.83 16.44 -4.55
N MET A 62 -12.64 17.35 -5.51
CA MET A 62 -12.08 18.66 -5.23
C MET A 62 -12.91 19.36 -4.15
N SER A 63 -12.21 19.79 -3.10
CA SER A 63 -12.71 20.52 -1.93
C SER A 63 -13.36 19.64 -0.83
N LEU A 64 -12.60 19.44 0.25
CA LEU A 64 -13.01 19.08 1.62
C LEU A 64 -12.95 17.61 2.10
N THR A 65 -12.63 16.60 1.29
CA THR A 65 -12.40 15.24 1.84
C THR A 65 -10.91 14.87 1.82
N GLN A 66 -10.29 14.84 3.01
CA GLN A 66 -8.97 14.24 3.17
C GLN A 66 -9.05 12.76 2.79
N GLY A 67 -8.37 12.37 1.70
CA GLY A 67 -8.28 10.98 1.31
C GLY A 67 -7.75 10.09 2.43
N THR A 68 -8.24 8.86 2.47
CA THR A 68 -7.90 7.94 3.55
C THR A 68 -6.46 7.51 3.33
N LYS A 69 -5.61 7.83 4.30
CA LYS A 69 -4.19 7.46 4.27
C LYS A 69 -4.01 6.11 4.93
N MET A 70 -3.13 5.30 4.35
CA MET A 70 -2.69 4.06 4.95
C MET A 70 -1.17 3.96 4.88
N GLN A 71 -0.59 3.57 6.01
CA GLN A 71 0.81 3.23 6.09
C GLN A 71 0.94 1.71 6.00
N THR A 72 1.83 1.25 5.11
CA THR A 72 2.22 -0.16 5.02
C THR A 72 3.71 -0.32 5.29
N THR A 73 4.08 -1.49 5.78
CA THR A 73 5.48 -1.88 5.97
C THR A 73 5.71 -3.18 5.24
N LEU A 74 6.65 -3.16 4.30
CA LEU A 74 7.16 -4.33 3.59
C LEU A 74 8.38 -4.88 4.33
N PHE A 75 8.56 -6.20 4.31
CA PHE A 75 9.68 -6.87 4.97
C PHE A 75 10.39 -7.83 4.01
N ASN A 76 11.72 -7.89 4.12
CA ASN A 76 12.57 -8.90 3.49
C ASN A 76 12.28 -9.09 1.99
N LYS A 77 11.78 -10.28 1.60
CA LYS A 77 11.46 -10.61 0.21
C LYS A 77 10.53 -9.60 -0.47
N ASP A 78 9.59 -9.02 0.27
CA ASP A 78 8.62 -8.08 -0.29
C ASP A 78 9.26 -6.72 -0.57
N VAL A 79 10.30 -6.34 0.17
CA VAL A 79 11.10 -5.16 -0.15
C VAL A 79 11.80 -5.36 -1.50
N HIS A 80 12.45 -6.51 -1.70
CA HIS A 80 13.16 -6.79 -2.95
C HIS A 80 12.22 -6.88 -4.16
N ALA A 81 11.05 -7.51 -4.00
CA ALA A 81 10.07 -7.64 -5.09
C ALA A 81 9.55 -6.28 -5.56
N TRP A 82 9.26 -5.37 -4.62
CA TRP A 82 8.62 -4.09 -4.93
C TRP A 82 9.61 -2.96 -5.21
N ASN A 83 10.85 -3.02 -4.72
CA ASN A 83 11.85 -2.01 -5.01
C ASN A 83 12.22 -1.95 -6.51
N ASN A 84 12.09 -3.06 -7.23
CA ASN A 84 12.35 -3.12 -8.67
C ASN A 84 11.16 -2.63 -9.53
N SER A 85 10.00 -2.41 -8.91
CA SER A 85 8.75 -2.04 -9.61
C SER A 85 8.46 -0.53 -9.58
N PHE A 86 9.36 0.26 -8.98
CA PHE A 86 9.18 1.69 -8.71
C PHE A 86 10.43 2.51 -9.00
#